data_AF-A0A7V8ZF30-F1
#
_entry.id   AF-A0A7V8ZF30-F1
#
_cell.length_a   1.000
_cell.length_b   1.000
_cell.length_c   1.000
_cell.angle_alpha   90.00
_cell.angle_beta   90.00
_cell.angle_gamma   90.00
#
_symmetry.space_group_name_H-M   'P 1'
#
loop_
_entity.id
_entity.type
_entity.pdbx_description
1 polymer ?
#
loop_
_entity_poly.entity_id
_entity_poly.type
_entity_poly.pdbx_seq_one_letter_code
_entity_poly.pdbx_strand_id
1 'polypeptide(L)' 'FNVHDHAAVPLRDLVAAVRSRADVAEAELVGLAPQAALEGFPEDVPLRGFSPERHVLENALRSLE' A
#
# COMPACT_ATOMS: atom_id res chain seq x y z
N PHE A 1 6.73 -4.57 -5.82
CA PHE A 1 7.83 -3.61 -6.05
C PHE A 1 8.44 -3.23 -4.72
N ASN A 2 9.72 -2.86 -4.68
CA ASN A 2 10.28 -2.17 -3.52
C ASN A 2 10.19 -0.66 -3.77
N VAL A 3 9.57 0.07 -2.85
CA VAL A 3 9.45 1.53 -2.92
C VAL A 3 10.35 2.09 -1.84
N HIS A 4 11.46 2.71 -2.26
CA HIS A 4 12.48 3.22 -1.34
C HIS A 4 12.06 4.52 -0.64
N ASP A 5 11.26 5.35 -1.31
CA ASP A 5 10.71 6.60 -0.78
C ASP A 5 9.27 6.77 -1.29
N HIS A 6 8.30 6.55 -0.41
CA HIS A 6 6.88 6.63 -0.74
C HIS A 6 6.37 8.08 -0.85
N ALA A 7 7.13 9.07 -0.35
CA ALA A 7 6.78 10.47 -0.48
C ALA A 7 7.21 11.01 -1.86
N ALA A 8 8.37 10.56 -2.35
CA ALA A 8 8.84 10.88 -3.70
C ALA A 8 8.06 10.12 -4.79
N VAL A 9 7.70 8.85 -4.53
CA VAL A 9 6.93 8.01 -5.46
C VAL A 9 5.73 7.41 -4.73
N PRO A 10 4.57 8.09 -4.76
CA PRO A 10 3.34 7.59 -4.15
C PRO A 10 2.90 6.25 -4.74
N LEU A 11 2.36 5.36 -3.90
CA LEU A 11 1.93 4.03 -4.34
C LEU A 11 0.82 4.11 -5.40
N ARG A 12 -0.07 5.10 -5.32
CA ARG A 12 -1.13 5.34 -6.32
C ARG A 12 -0.57 5.62 -7.73
N ASP A 13 0.54 6.34 -7.82
CA ASP A 13 1.18 6.68 -9.08
C ASP A 13 1.86 5.44 -9.68
N LEU A 14 2.41 4.57 -8.81
CA LEU A 14 2.96 3.28 -9.21
C LEU A 14 1.86 2.36 -9.76
N VAL A 15 0.68 2.29 -9.12
CA VAL A 15 -0.46 1.52 -9.64
C VAL A 15 -0.91 2.09 -11.00
N ALA A 16 -1.02 3.41 -11.14
CA ALA A 16 -1.36 4.04 -12.42
C ALA A 16 -0.33 3.71 -13.52
N ALA A 17 0.96 3.72 -13.19
CA ALA A 17 2.03 3.37 -14.13
C ALA A 17 1.94 1.90 -14.60
N VAL A 18 1.57 0.97 -13.71
CA VAL A 18 1.32 -0.43 -14.09
C VAL A 18 0.06 -0.54 -14.95
N ARG A 19 -1.03 0.13 -14.57
CA ARG A 19 -2.31 0.15 -15.31
C ARG A 19 -2.18 0.65 -16.74
N SER A 20 -1.26 1.59 -16.99
CA SER A 20 -0.98 2.04 -18.36
C SER A 20 -0.38 0.96 -19.28
N ARG A 21 0.00 -0.21 -18.74
CA ARG A 21 0.68 -1.30 -19.45
C ARG A 21 -0.06 -2.64 -19.36
N ALA A 22 -0.81 -2.88 -18.28
CA ALA A 22 -1.55 -4.11 -18.05
C ALA A 22 -2.68 -3.91 -17.04
N ASP A 23 -3.71 -4.76 -17.11
CA ASP A 23 -4.78 -4.78 -16.12
C ASP A 23 -4.24 -5.18 -14.74
N VAL A 24 -4.70 -4.47 -13.69
CA VAL A 24 -4.33 -4.73 -12.30
C VAL A 24 -5.54 -5.29 -11.58
N ALA A 25 -5.52 -6.60 -11.29
CA ALA A 25 -6.59 -7.29 -10.58
C ALA A 25 -6.54 -7.08 -9.07
N GLU A 26 -5.33 -7.07 -8.50
CA GLU A 26 -5.09 -6.91 -7.06
C GLU A 26 -3.64 -6.47 -6.83
N ALA A 27 -3.34 -6.04 -5.60
CA ALA A 27 -2.00 -5.79 -5.11
C ALA A 27 -1.79 -6.49 -3.76
N GLU A 28 -0.55 -6.60 -3.31
CA GLU A 28 -0.19 -7.15 -2.00
C GLU A 28 0.82 -6.24 -1.32
N LEU A 29 0.58 -5.93 -0.06
CA LEU A 29 1.55 -5.26 0.81
C LEU A 29 2.34 -6.33 1.57
N VAL A 30 3.65 -6.34 1.39
CA VAL A 30 4.56 -7.25 2.10
C VAL A 30 5.13 -6.52 3.32
N GLY A 31 4.83 -7.02 4.51
CA GLY A 31 5.29 -6.44 5.78
C GLY A 31 4.41 -5.28 6.27
N LEU A 32 5.04 -4.31 6.95
CA LEU A 32 4.38 -3.11 7.48
C LEU A 32 4.64 -1.92 6.56
N ALA A 33 3.64 -1.05 6.40
CA ALA A 33 3.79 0.26 5.78
C ALA A 33 3.33 1.38 6.73
N PRO A 34 3.91 2.58 6.64
CA PRO A 34 3.32 3.77 7.24
C PRO A 34 1.93 4.04 6.65
N GLN A 35 1.01 4.56 7.47
CA GLN A 35 -0.32 4.97 6.99
C GLN A 35 -0.24 5.95 5.81
N ALA A 36 0.71 6.89 5.87
CA ALA A 36 0.93 7.89 4.83
C ALA A 36 1.29 7.28 3.46
N ALA A 37 1.91 6.09 3.41
CA ALA A 37 2.24 5.44 2.15
C ALA A 37 1.00 4.91 1.41
N LEU A 38 -0.08 4.63 2.13
CA LEU A 38 -1.35 4.14 1.59
C LEU A 38 -2.31 5.28 1.21
N GLU A 39 -1.92 6.54 1.42
CA GLU A 39 -2.78 7.69 1.15
C GLU A 39 -3.13 7.81 -0.34
N GLY A 40 -4.42 7.77 -0.63
CA GLY A 40 -4.93 7.81 -2.00
C GLY A 40 -4.60 6.56 -2.81
N PHE A 41 -4.24 5.44 -2.16
CA PHE A 41 -4.17 4.15 -2.83
C PHE A 41 -5.54 3.83 -3.49
N PRO A 42 -5.58 3.33 -4.73
CA PRO A 42 -6.85 3.14 -5.45
C PRO A 42 -7.78 2.16 -4.74
N GLU A 43 -9.01 2.60 -4.44
CA GLU A 43 -10.02 1.79 -3.74
C GLU A 43 -10.50 0.58 -4.57
N ASP A 44 -10.36 0.65 -5.88
CA ASP A 44 -10.73 -0.39 -6.84
C ASP A 44 -9.62 -1.43 -7.08
N VAL A 45 -8.47 -1.31 -6.38
CA VAL A 45 -7.41 -2.34 -6.37
C VAL A 45 -7.40 -3.01 -5.01
N PRO A 46 -7.97 -4.22 -4.88
CA PRO A 46 -7.92 -4.97 -3.63
C PRO A 46 -6.49 -5.19 -3.17
N LEU A 47 -6.22 -4.93 -1.89
CA LEU A 47 -5.00 -5.36 -1.23
C LEU A 47 -5.20 -6.76 -0.63
N ARG A 48 -4.70 -7.78 -1.30
CA ARG A 48 -4.85 -9.18 -0.90
C ARG A 48 -4.29 -9.41 0.50
N GLY A 49 -5.11 -9.98 1.37
CA GLY A 49 -4.73 -10.30 2.75
C GLY A 49 -4.49 -9.08 3.64
N PHE A 50 -4.87 -7.88 3.20
CA PHE A 50 -4.63 -6.66 3.98
C PHE A 50 -5.48 -6.59 5.24
N SER A 51 -4.82 -6.32 6.37
CA SER A 51 -5.44 -5.96 7.64
C SER A 51 -4.83 -4.65 8.07
N PRO A 52 -5.62 -3.56 8.18
CA PRO A 52 -5.14 -2.29 8.70
C PRO A 52 -4.50 -2.44 10.08
N GLU A 53 -4.99 -3.35 10.92
CA GLU A 53 -4.50 -3.60 12.27
C GLU A 53 -3.09 -4.20 12.26
N ARG A 54 -2.79 -5.07 11.28
CA ARG A 54 -1.53 -5.82 11.20
C ARG A 54 -0.51 -5.24 10.25
N HIS A 55 -0.94 -4.48 9.24
CA HIS A 55 -0.07 -4.03 8.15
C HIS A 55 0.17 -2.52 8.12
N VAL A 56 -0.61 -1.71 8.85
CA VAL A 56 -0.30 -0.31 9.08
C VAL A 56 0.57 -0.21 10.33
N LEU A 57 1.78 0.30 10.19
CA LEU A 57 2.78 0.37 11.27
C LEU A 57 2.22 1.05 12.52
N GLU A 58 1.58 2.20 12.36
CA GLU A 58 1.03 2.99 13.45
C GLU A 58 -0.08 2.24 14.20
N ASN A 59 -0.87 1.43 13.49
CA ASN A 59 -1.92 0.60 14.09
C ASN A 59 -1.32 -0.59 14.84
N ALA A 60 -0.33 -1.24 14.23
CA ALA A 60 0.37 -2.36 14.83
C ALA A 60 1.07 -1.95 16.14
N LEU A 61 1.70 -0.76 16.17
CA LEU A 61 2.33 -0.23 17.38
C LEU A 61 1.33 0.03 18.51
N ARG A 62 0.14 0.61 18.21
CA ARG A 62 -0.91 0.82 19.23
C ARG A 62 -1.45 -0.48 19.82
N SER A 63 -1.32 -1.61 19.12
CA SER A 63 -1.76 -2.91 19.64
C SER A 63 -0.78 -3.55 20.64
N LEU A 64 0.40 -2.95 20.82
CA LEU A 64 1.44 -3.40 21.75
C LEU A 64 1.43 -2.63 23.09
N GLU A 65 0.65 -1.55 23.17
CA GLU A 65 0.42 -0.77 24.40
C GLU A 65 -0.70 -1.38 25.25
#